data_AF-A0A836CPV8-F1
#
_entry.id   AF-A0A836CPV8-F1
#
_cell.length_a   1.000
_cell.length_b   1.000
_cell.length_c   1.000
_cell.angle_alpha   90.00
_cell.angle_beta   90.00
_cell.angle_gamma   90.00
#
_symmetry.space_group_name_H-M   'P 1'
#
loop_
_entity.id
_entity.type
_entity.pdbx_description
1 polymer ?
#
loop_
_entity_poly.entity_id
_entity_poly.type
_entity_poly.pdbx_seq_one_letter_code
_entity_poly.pdbx_strand_id
1 'polypeptide(L)'
;MDAPKAFLEGFQNLILVGNPGSGKTEYANRLAQVFSALNIVCNVDTHEGSAVVREKVPTDFIGQYIGQTAPRTRALLLESTEKVLFIDEAYGITENEKKGEEYGQEAVNELVGYLSTHIGQLIVIAAGYEEEMMRFQVNNVGLARRMK
;
A
#
# COMPACT_ATOMS: atom_id res chain seq x y z
N MET A 1 -22.88 11.91 4.19
CA MET A 1 -23.18 10.46 4.17
C MET A 1 -22.04 9.79 4.91
N ASP A 2 -22.30 9.09 5.99
CA ASP A 2 -21.25 8.36 6.72
C ASP A 2 -20.83 7.13 5.90
N ALA A 3 -19.55 6.75 6.01
CA ALA A 3 -19.05 5.56 5.35
C ALA A 3 -19.83 4.33 5.82
N PRO A 4 -20.19 3.38 4.94
CA PRO A 4 -20.88 2.18 5.38
C PRO A 4 -20.01 1.42 6.39
N LYS A 5 -20.58 1.06 7.54
CA LYS A 5 -19.86 0.40 8.66
C LYS A 5 -19.05 -0.84 8.21
N ALA A 6 -19.57 -1.59 7.23
CA ALA A 6 -18.90 -2.75 6.64
C ALA A 6 -17.57 -2.42 5.94
N PHE A 7 -17.38 -1.19 5.43
CA PHE A 7 -16.11 -0.76 4.84
C PHE A 7 -15.03 -0.51 5.90
N LEU A 8 -15.43 0.00 7.06
CA LEU A 8 -14.52 0.34 8.16
C LEU A 8 -14.05 -0.89 8.94
N GLU A 9 -14.83 -1.98 8.92
CA GLU A 9 -14.54 -3.21 9.68
C GLU A 9 -13.74 -4.26 8.89
N GLY A 10 -13.36 -3.98 7.64
CA GLY A 10 -12.69 -4.92 6.74
C GLY A 10 -11.45 -4.37 6.06
N PHE A 11 -10.60 -5.28 5.55
CA PHE A 11 -9.48 -4.91 4.69
C PHE A 11 -9.99 -4.53 3.30
N GLN A 12 -9.78 -3.26 2.90
CA GLN A 12 -10.16 -2.74 1.58
C GLN A 12 -8.94 -2.61 0.65
N ASN A 13 -7.88 -3.38 0.91
CA ASN A 13 -6.65 -3.30 0.12
C ASN A 13 -6.77 -4.14 -1.16
N LEU A 14 -6.18 -3.64 -2.23
CA LEU A 14 -6.36 -4.15 -3.57
C LEU A 14 -5.03 -4.48 -4.25
N ILE A 15 -5.06 -5.44 -5.15
CA ILE A 15 -3.97 -5.74 -6.07
C ILE A 15 -4.38 -5.45 -7.51
N LEU A 16 -3.58 -4.62 -8.18
CA LEU A 16 -3.75 -4.30 -9.60
C LEU A 16 -2.64 -4.95 -10.41
N VAL A 17 -3.00 -5.95 -11.22
CA VAL A 17 -2.08 -6.62 -12.13
C VAL A 17 -2.27 -6.14 -13.56
N GLY A 18 -1.17 -6.05 -14.30
CA GLY A 18 -1.19 -5.79 -15.74
C GLY A 18 0.12 -5.24 -16.28
N ASN A 19 0.24 -5.16 -17.61
CA ASN A 19 1.43 -4.65 -18.29
C ASN A 19 1.66 -3.14 -18.05
N PRO A 20 2.85 -2.60 -18.37
CA PRO A 20 3.08 -1.16 -18.33
C PRO A 20 2.11 -0.42 -19.25
N GLY A 21 1.64 0.75 -18.83
CA GLY A 21 0.69 1.53 -19.63
C GLY A 21 -0.74 1.01 -19.63
N SER A 22 -1.08 -0.04 -18.86
CA SER A 22 -2.46 -0.54 -18.73
C SER A 22 -3.38 0.34 -17.85
N GLY A 23 -2.91 1.52 -17.44
CA GLY A 23 -3.70 2.48 -16.65
C GLY A 23 -3.83 2.16 -15.17
N LYS A 24 -2.99 1.30 -14.57
CA LYS A 24 -3.06 0.92 -13.14
C LYS A 24 -3.08 2.13 -12.20
N THR A 25 -2.17 3.07 -12.41
CA THR A 25 -2.07 4.32 -11.63
C THR A 25 -3.31 5.22 -11.83
N GLU A 26 -3.82 5.30 -13.06
CA GLU A 26 -5.03 6.09 -13.34
C GLU A 26 -6.27 5.45 -12.68
N TYR A 27 -6.38 4.13 -12.73
CA TYR A 27 -7.44 3.38 -12.06
C TYR A 27 -7.38 3.57 -10.55
N ALA A 28 -6.19 3.45 -9.93
CA ALA A 28 -6.00 3.69 -8.50
C ALA A 28 -6.40 5.12 -8.10
N ASN A 29 -6.03 6.13 -8.90
CA ASN A 29 -6.41 7.52 -8.67
C ASN A 29 -7.94 7.74 -8.76
N ARG A 30 -8.60 7.18 -9.79
CA ARG A 30 -10.06 7.27 -9.91
C ARG A 30 -10.77 6.54 -8.76
N LEU A 31 -10.27 5.38 -8.35
CA LEU A 31 -10.84 4.63 -7.24
C LEU A 31 -10.67 5.37 -5.91
N ALA A 32 -9.54 6.04 -5.70
CA ALA A 32 -9.31 6.89 -4.53
C ALA A 32 -10.30 8.06 -4.45
N GLN A 33 -10.65 8.68 -5.59
CA GLN A 33 -11.70 9.70 -5.64
C GLN A 33 -13.06 9.14 -5.21
N VAL A 34 -13.39 7.91 -5.60
CA VAL A 34 -14.61 7.23 -5.15
C VAL A 34 -14.59 6.98 -3.65
N PHE A 35 -13.50 6.42 -3.11
CA PHE A 35 -13.39 6.19 -1.66
C PHE A 35 -13.49 7.48 -0.84
N SER A 36 -12.90 8.57 -1.34
CA SER A 36 -13.02 9.89 -0.73
C SER A 36 -14.45 10.43 -0.81
N ALA A 37 -15.12 10.34 -1.95
CA ALA A 37 -16.51 10.78 -2.11
C ALA A 37 -17.49 10.01 -1.20
N LEU A 38 -17.16 8.77 -0.84
CA LEU A 38 -17.91 7.91 0.08
C LEU A 38 -17.48 8.05 1.55
N ASN A 39 -16.55 8.97 1.86
CA ASN A 39 -15.97 9.17 3.18
C ASN A 39 -15.30 7.92 3.80
N ILE A 40 -14.87 6.96 2.98
CA ILE A 40 -14.19 5.74 3.43
C ILE A 40 -12.76 6.05 3.88
N VAL A 41 -12.05 6.88 3.11
CA VAL A 41 -10.76 7.46 3.50
C VAL A 41 -10.92 8.97 3.55
N CYS A 42 -11.01 9.53 4.76
CA CYS A 42 -11.22 10.96 4.96
C CYS A 42 -10.76 11.43 6.35
N ASN A 43 -9.72 12.25 6.38
CA ASN A 43 -9.72 13.58 6.98
C ASN A 43 -9.11 14.50 5.91
N VAL A 44 -9.89 15.24 5.12
CA VAL A 44 -10.39 16.59 5.45
C VAL A 44 -9.43 17.44 6.30
N ASP A 45 -8.13 17.36 6.02
CA ASP A 45 -7.30 18.56 5.89
C ASP A 45 -6.99 18.75 4.40
N THR A 46 -8.04 18.88 3.59
CA THR A 46 -7.93 19.50 2.27
C THR A 46 -7.68 21.00 2.46
N HIS A 47 -6.49 21.34 2.96
CA HIS A 47 -5.81 22.45 2.34
C HIS A 47 -5.76 22.11 0.84
N GLU A 48 -6.37 22.98 0.03
CA GLU A 48 -6.43 22.85 -1.42
C GLU A 48 -5.05 22.41 -1.95
N GLY A 49 -4.93 21.16 -2.43
CA GLY A 49 -3.69 20.62 -3.03
C GLY A 49 -3.12 19.31 -2.46
N SER A 50 -3.62 18.76 -1.34
CA SER A 50 -3.12 17.45 -0.87
C SER A 50 -3.71 16.28 -1.69
N ALA A 51 -2.85 15.53 -2.40
CA ALA A 51 -3.26 14.36 -3.17
C ALA A 51 -3.86 13.26 -2.26
N VAL A 52 -5.02 12.74 -2.66
CA VAL A 52 -5.73 11.61 -2.01
C VAL A 52 -4.94 10.30 -2.12
N VAL A 53 -4.11 10.18 -3.16
CA VAL A 53 -3.19 9.06 -3.37
C VAL A 53 -1.76 9.48 -3.03
N ARG A 54 -1.06 8.62 -2.30
CA ARG A 54 0.40 8.66 -2.16
C ARG A 54 0.97 7.54 -2.99
N GLU A 55 1.65 7.90 -4.07
CA GLU A 55 2.36 6.93 -4.92
C GLU A 55 3.76 6.68 -4.34
N LYS A 56 4.13 5.41 -4.24
CA LYS A 56 5.40 4.93 -3.69
C LYS A 56 5.93 3.78 -4.52
N VAL A 57 7.24 3.62 -4.49
CA VAL A 57 7.98 2.53 -5.13
C VAL A 57 8.75 1.73 -4.09
N PRO A 58 9.27 0.52 -4.38
CA PRO A 58 9.90 -0.33 -3.38
C PRO A 58 11.03 0.32 -2.59
N THR A 59 11.82 1.19 -3.24
CA THR A 59 12.94 1.90 -2.61
C THR A 59 12.51 2.91 -1.56
N ASP A 60 11.24 3.33 -1.55
CA ASP A 60 10.69 4.19 -0.50
C ASP A 60 10.55 3.45 0.84
N PHE A 61 10.38 2.13 0.82
CA PHE A 61 10.21 1.30 2.01
C PHE A 61 11.54 0.87 2.64
N ILE A 62 12.55 0.63 1.80
CA ILE A 62 13.80 -0.04 2.21
C ILE A 62 14.85 0.97 2.69
N GLY A 63 15.40 0.74 3.88
CA GLY A 63 16.49 1.53 4.44
C GLY A 63 17.82 1.39 3.69
N GLN A 64 18.80 2.21 4.05
CA GLN A 64 20.17 2.06 3.52
C GLN A 64 21.05 1.18 4.43
N TYR A 65 20.73 1.14 5.73
CA TYR A 65 21.50 0.46 6.75
C TYR A 65 20.60 -0.38 7.67
N ILE A 66 21.22 -1.29 8.42
CA ILE A 66 20.55 -2.14 9.42
C ILE A 66 19.70 -1.30 10.36
N GLY A 67 18.47 -1.75 10.63
CA GLY A 67 17.55 -1.12 11.57
C GLY A 67 16.85 0.14 11.03
N GLN A 68 17.03 0.49 9.76
CA GLN A 68 16.36 1.64 9.15
C GLN A 68 15.07 1.29 8.40
N THR A 69 14.89 0.03 8.00
CA THR A 69 13.79 -0.36 7.11
C THR A 69 12.44 -0.34 7.83
N ALA A 70 12.33 -0.97 9.01
CA ALA A 70 11.10 -0.90 9.81
C ALA A 70 10.65 0.55 10.12
N PRO A 71 11.50 1.44 10.71
CA PRO A 71 11.05 2.79 11.03
C PRO A 71 10.70 3.62 9.78
N ARG A 72 11.41 3.40 8.67
CA ARG A 72 11.11 4.06 7.39
C ARG A 72 9.77 3.63 6.82
N THR A 73 9.52 2.32 6.76
CA THR A 73 8.24 1.75 6.32
C THR A 73 7.10 2.24 7.20
N ARG A 74 7.30 2.22 8.53
CA ARG A 74 6.30 2.70 9.48
C ARG A 74 5.98 4.18 9.31
N ALA A 75 6.99 5.03 9.12
CA ALA A 75 6.78 6.46 8.89
C ALA A 75 5.96 6.71 7.62
N LEU A 76 6.29 6.01 6.52
CA LEU A 76 5.53 6.08 5.27
C LEU A 76 4.06 5.66 5.46
N LEU A 77 3.82 4.59 6.22
CA LEU A 77 2.46 4.10 6.51
C LEU A 77 1.68 5.10 7.37
N LEU A 78 2.31 5.67 8.40
CA LEU A 78 1.72 6.73 9.22
C LEU A 78 1.36 7.96 8.39
N GLU A 79 2.25 8.40 7.49
CA GLU A 79 1.99 9.53 6.57
C GLU A 79 0.85 9.26 5.57
N SER A 80 0.59 7.97 5.32
CA SER A 80 -0.45 7.49 4.40
C SER A 80 -1.76 7.17 5.08
N THR A 81 -1.82 7.18 6.42
CA THR A 81 -3.08 7.02 7.17
C THR A 81 -4.13 7.99 6.64
N GLU A 82 -5.36 7.50 6.53
CA GLU A 82 -6.55 8.19 6.04
C GLU A 82 -6.47 8.59 4.56
N LYS A 83 -5.55 7.97 3.81
CA LYS A 83 -5.35 8.15 2.37
C LYS A 83 -5.34 6.79 1.67
N VAL A 84 -5.17 6.84 0.35
CA VAL A 84 -4.81 5.68 -0.45
C VAL A 84 -3.29 5.66 -0.66
N LEU A 85 -2.64 4.57 -0.28
CA LEU A 85 -1.24 4.29 -0.60
C LEU A 85 -1.18 3.41 -1.85
N PHE A 86 -0.68 3.94 -2.94
CA PHE A 86 -0.41 3.18 -4.16
C PHE A 86 1.07 2.77 -4.18
N ILE A 87 1.33 1.47 -4.29
CA ILE A 87 2.69 0.91 -4.35
C ILE A 87 2.89 0.34 -5.75
N ASP A 88 3.62 1.04 -6.60
CA ASP A 88 3.97 0.52 -7.92
C ASP A 88 5.11 -0.50 -7.80
N GLU A 89 5.08 -1.51 -8.67
CA GLU A 89 6.03 -2.64 -8.67
C GLU A 89 6.27 -3.23 -7.26
N ALA A 90 5.20 -3.46 -6.50
CA ALA A 90 5.28 -3.80 -5.07
C ALA A 90 6.13 -5.07 -4.78
N TYR A 91 6.17 -6.02 -5.72
CA TYR A 91 7.02 -7.21 -5.65
C TYR A 91 8.52 -6.88 -5.46
N GLY A 92 8.96 -5.72 -5.97
CA GLY A 92 10.33 -5.24 -5.83
C GLY A 92 10.75 -4.88 -4.40
N ILE A 93 9.82 -4.89 -3.44
CA ILE A 93 10.14 -4.73 -2.01
C ILE A 93 10.99 -5.91 -1.54
N THR A 94 10.63 -7.13 -1.95
CA THR A 94 11.34 -8.36 -1.56
C THR A 94 12.30 -8.88 -2.62
N GLU A 95 12.16 -8.45 -3.88
CA GLU A 95 13.02 -8.89 -5.00
C GLU A 95 14.26 -8.01 -5.23
N ASN A 96 14.61 -7.14 -4.27
CA ASN A 96 15.71 -6.19 -4.44
C ASN A 96 17.08 -6.86 -4.32
N GLU A 97 17.61 -7.41 -5.42
CA GLU A 97 18.89 -8.14 -5.48
C GLU A 97 20.12 -7.38 -4.93
N LYS A 98 20.05 -6.04 -4.86
CA LYS A 98 21.18 -5.16 -4.48
C LYS A 98 21.28 -4.87 -2.97
N LYS A 99 20.22 -5.10 -2.20
CA LYS A 99 20.17 -4.86 -0.75
C LYS A 99 19.49 -6.06 -0.12
N GLY A 100 20.18 -6.76 0.77
CA GLY A 100 19.81 -8.09 1.26
C GLY A 100 18.31 -8.30 1.48
N GLU A 101 17.82 -9.46 1.05
CA GLU A 101 16.43 -9.92 1.13
C GLU A 101 15.80 -9.66 2.52
N GLU A 102 16.62 -9.72 3.58
CA GLU A 102 16.23 -9.43 4.97
C GLU A 102 15.59 -8.06 5.16
N TYR A 103 16.06 -7.01 4.47
CA TYR A 103 15.49 -5.67 4.60
C TYR A 103 14.14 -5.57 3.91
N GLY A 104 14.00 -6.18 2.72
CA GLY A 104 12.72 -6.27 2.03
C GLY A 104 11.68 -6.99 2.88
N GLN A 105 12.06 -8.10 3.50
CA GLN A 105 11.18 -8.86 4.38
C GLN A 105 10.81 -8.07 5.65
N GLU A 106 11.74 -7.29 6.21
CA GLU A 106 11.46 -6.39 7.33
C GLU A 106 10.39 -5.35 6.97
N ALA A 107 10.46 -4.75 5.77
CA ALA A 107 9.44 -3.82 5.30
C ALA A 107 8.06 -4.49 5.16
N VAL A 108 8.01 -5.69 4.58
CA VAL A 108 6.75 -6.45 4.46
C VAL A 108 6.17 -6.79 5.82
N ASN A 109 7.01 -7.18 6.78
CA ASN A 109 6.56 -7.49 8.13
C ASN A 109 5.94 -6.26 8.83
N GLU A 110 6.57 -5.09 8.70
CA GLU A 110 6.01 -3.84 9.25
C GLU A 110 4.70 -3.47 8.54
N LEU A 111 4.62 -3.61 7.20
CA LEU A 111 3.39 -3.40 6.44
C LEU A 111 2.25 -4.31 6.93
N VAL A 112 2.50 -5.61 7.07
CA VAL A 112 1.52 -6.58 7.58
C VAL A 112 1.08 -6.22 9.00
N GLY A 113 2.02 -5.90 9.89
CA GLY A 113 1.74 -5.54 11.29
C GLY A 113 0.90 -4.27 11.38
N TYR A 114 1.24 -3.26 10.59
CA TYR A 114 0.52 -2.00 10.53
C TYR A 114 -0.91 -2.19 10.03
N LEU A 115 -1.10 -2.88 8.90
CA LEU A 115 -2.44 -3.14 8.34
C LEU A 115 -3.31 -3.93 9.32
N SER A 116 -2.72 -4.86 10.07
CA SER A 116 -3.45 -5.65 11.08
C SER A 116 -3.98 -4.79 12.23
N THR A 117 -3.32 -3.69 12.54
CA THR A 117 -3.63 -2.83 13.70
C THR A 117 -4.53 -1.67 13.31
N HIS A 118 -4.46 -1.21 12.05
CA HIS A 118 -5.13 -0.01 11.54
C HIS A 118 -6.14 -0.36 10.45
N ILE A 119 -6.99 -1.37 10.70
CA ILE A 119 -8.03 -1.82 9.76
C ILE A 119 -8.96 -0.64 9.45
N GLY A 120 -9.24 -0.42 8.17
CA GLY A 120 -10.13 0.64 7.70
C GLY A 120 -9.55 2.06 7.76
N GLN A 121 -8.33 2.24 8.30
CA GLN A 121 -7.70 3.57 8.39
C GLN A 121 -6.74 3.87 7.23
N LEU A 122 -6.35 2.86 6.46
CA LEU A 122 -5.48 2.98 5.30
C LEU A 122 -5.97 2.04 4.22
N ILE A 123 -6.02 2.51 2.98
CA ILE A 123 -6.23 1.66 1.81
C ILE A 123 -4.91 1.53 1.06
N VAL A 124 -4.42 0.30 0.92
CA VAL A 124 -3.25 0.01 0.09
C VAL A 124 -3.70 -0.57 -1.25
N ILE A 125 -3.17 -0.01 -2.33
CA ILE A 125 -3.29 -0.55 -3.68
C ILE A 125 -1.89 -0.94 -4.14
N ALA A 126 -1.60 -2.24 -4.16
CA ALA A 126 -0.33 -2.76 -4.65
C ALA A 126 -0.45 -3.09 -6.14
N ALA A 127 0.52 -2.67 -6.95
CA ALA A 127 0.48 -2.86 -8.39
C ALA A 127 1.75 -3.55 -8.91
N GLY A 128 1.62 -4.23 -10.05
CA GLY A 128 2.74 -4.87 -10.72
C GLY A 128 2.32 -5.76 -11.88
N TYR A 129 3.27 -6.54 -12.37
CA TYR A 129 3.03 -7.61 -13.33
C TYR A 129 2.39 -8.82 -12.64
N GLU A 130 1.60 -9.57 -13.39
CA GLU A 130 0.75 -10.62 -12.83
C GLU A 130 1.54 -11.75 -12.18
N GLU A 131 2.58 -12.26 -12.85
CA GLU A 131 3.38 -13.37 -12.33
C GLU A 131 4.17 -12.97 -11.07
N GLU A 132 4.74 -11.77 -11.09
CA GLU A 132 5.56 -11.20 -10.03
C GLU A 132 4.71 -10.88 -8.80
N MET A 133 3.52 -10.29 -8.99
CA MET A 133 2.58 -10.07 -7.89
C MET A 133 2.06 -11.38 -7.29
N MET A 134 1.83 -12.40 -8.12
CA MET A 134 1.44 -13.72 -7.62
C MET A 134 2.55 -14.33 -6.75
N ARG A 135 3.81 -14.28 -7.21
CA ARG A 135 4.97 -14.73 -6.41
C ARG A 135 5.11 -13.93 -5.11
N PHE A 136 4.97 -12.61 -5.19
CA PHE A 136 5.02 -11.73 -4.03
C PHE A 136 3.97 -12.10 -2.97
N GLN A 137 2.73 -12.39 -3.38
CA GLN A 137 1.68 -12.83 -2.44
C GLN A 137 1.98 -14.22 -1.83
N VAL A 138 2.44 -15.17 -2.64
CA VAL A 138 2.75 -16.54 -2.17
C VAL A 138 3.88 -16.52 -1.15
N ASN A 139 4.93 -15.74 -1.39
CA ASN A 139 6.07 -15.63 -0.49
C ASN A 139 5.72 -14.84 0.79
N ASN A 140 4.70 -13.99 0.74
CA ASN A 140 4.28 -13.13 1.85
C ASN A 140 2.83 -13.40 2.25
N VAL A 141 2.56 -14.59 2.80
CA VAL A 141 1.22 -15.06 3.19
C VAL A 141 0.48 -14.08 4.12
N GLY A 142 1.21 -13.28 4.90
CA GLY A 142 0.65 -12.21 5.72
C GLY A 142 -0.09 -11.13 4.92
N LEU A 143 0.35 -10.83 3.70
CA LEU A 143 -0.29 -9.89 2.78
C LEU A 143 -1.48 -10.52 2.05
N ALA A 144 -1.38 -11.79 1.64
CA ALA A 144 -2.42 -12.48 0.87
C ALA A 144 -3.81 -12.49 1.54
N ARG A 145 -3.86 -12.47 2.88
CA ARG A 145 -5.14 -12.39 3.62
C ARG A 145 -5.72 -10.97 3.73
N ARG A 146 -4.89 -9.96 3.50
CA ARG A 146 -5.19 -8.53 3.72
C ARG A 146 -5.36 -7.76 2.43
N MET A 147 -4.95 -8.32 1.30
CA MET A 147 -5.00 -7.72 -0.03
C MET A 147 -5.68 -8.69 -1.00
N LYS A 148 -6.57 -8.19 -1.84
CA LYS A 148 -7.31 -8.98 -2.82
C LYS A 148 -7.16 -8.44 -4.22
#